data_AF-A0A8J7A0J3-F1
#
_entry.id   AF-A0A8J7A0J3-F1
#
_cell.length_a   1.000
_cell.length_b   1.000
_cell.length_c   1.000
_cell.angle_alpha   90.00
_cell.angle_beta   90.00
_cell.angle_gamma   90.00
#
_symmetry.space_group_name_H-M   'P 1'
#
loop_
_entity.id
_entity.type
_entity.pdbx_description
1 polymer ?
#
loop_
_entity_poly.entity_id
_entity_poly.type
_entity_poly.pdbx_seq_one_letter_code
_entity_poly.pdbx_strand_id
1 'polypeptide(L)'
;MTTNWVATIINDMKPLHEGMPHGVPKSYGWASAPRIGMGNNPQGSKAMVAWGQLYEAAEGNPAANTRVQIKDIKAYMLSKIDSKWHLLQSSTAVDGAAYREDFANDTNKSADMRYEQDGSISAKAGNGYNFHFWCTTGRVTINPYDVAGMFTTVQARLGIDNTGGQDDRSQARYLLSMGGDYWPDLTSEWGQRDTIGDIAIGKFKYVTKEWKAFNMSTLSPEQIRQNPPPIN
;
A
#
# COMPACT_ATOMS: atom_id res chain seq x y z
N MET A 1 12.09 -17.40 -3.77
CA MET A 1 10.88 -17.62 -4.60
C MET A 1 10.30 -16.26 -4.95
N THR A 2 10.00 -16.02 -6.22
CA THR A 2 9.40 -14.76 -6.69
C THR A 2 7.96 -14.65 -6.18
N THR A 3 7.66 -13.57 -5.45
CA THR A 3 6.34 -13.34 -4.82
C THR A 3 5.44 -12.42 -5.67
N ASN A 4 5.95 -11.88 -6.77
CA ASN A 4 5.24 -10.95 -7.65
C ASN A 4 5.35 -11.35 -9.13
N TRP A 5 4.30 -11.08 -9.89
CA TRP A 5 4.20 -11.45 -11.30
C TRP A 5 3.50 -10.34 -12.07
N VAL A 6 3.80 -10.21 -13.37
CA VAL A 6 3.10 -9.27 -14.26
C VAL A 6 1.57 -9.42 -14.18
N ALA A 7 1.08 -10.66 -14.15
CA ALA A 7 -0.35 -10.93 -14.00
C ALA A 7 -0.93 -10.40 -12.67
N THR A 8 -0.16 -10.48 -11.58
CA THR A 8 -0.56 -9.97 -10.26
C THR A 8 -0.65 -8.44 -10.28
N ILE A 9 0.37 -7.75 -10.82
CA ILE A 9 0.38 -6.29 -10.92
C ILE A 9 -0.82 -5.79 -11.72
N ILE A 10 -1.11 -6.43 -12.86
CA ILE A 10 -2.27 -6.12 -13.69
C ILE A 10 -3.59 -6.37 -12.94
N ASN A 11 -3.70 -7.52 -12.25
CA ASN A 11 -4.91 -7.89 -11.52
C ASN A 11 -5.20 -6.94 -10.34
N ASP A 12 -4.15 -6.42 -9.71
CA ASP A 12 -4.24 -5.50 -8.59
C ASP A 12 -4.76 -4.11 -9.00
N MET A 13 -4.83 -3.82 -10.31
CA MET A 13 -5.47 -2.61 -10.85
C MET A 13 -6.79 -2.89 -11.59
N LYS A 14 -7.26 -4.16 -11.61
CA LYS A 14 -8.56 -4.51 -12.21
C LYS A 14 -9.72 -4.29 -11.23
N PRO A 15 -10.93 -3.92 -11.72
CA PRO A 15 -12.09 -3.66 -10.89
C PRO A 15 -12.46 -4.75 -9.88
N LEU A 16 -13.17 -4.26 -8.87
CA LEU A 16 -13.65 -4.85 -7.62
C LEU A 16 -12.56 -5.34 -6.69
N HIS A 17 -12.59 -4.88 -5.44
CA HIS A 17 -11.78 -5.44 -4.37
C HIS A 17 -12.16 -6.90 -4.07
N GLU A 18 -11.25 -7.68 -3.47
CA GLU A 18 -11.60 -9.03 -2.99
C GLU A 18 -12.56 -8.98 -1.78
N GLY A 19 -12.52 -7.88 -1.03
CA GLY A 19 -13.45 -7.55 0.06
C GLY A 19 -13.50 -6.04 0.26
N MET A 20 -14.51 -5.57 0.99
CA MET A 20 -14.63 -4.14 1.32
C MET A 20 -13.83 -3.82 2.57
N PRO A 21 -13.02 -2.75 2.60
CA PRO A 21 -12.40 -2.29 3.84
C PRO A 21 -13.47 -1.77 4.83
N HIS A 22 -13.35 -2.13 6.10
CA HIS A 22 -14.26 -1.64 7.14
C HIS A 22 -14.14 -0.12 7.33
N GLY A 23 -15.25 0.53 7.71
CA GLY A 23 -15.29 1.95 8.04
C GLY A 23 -15.13 2.94 6.87
N VAL A 24 -14.81 2.47 5.66
CA VAL A 24 -14.66 3.33 4.47
C VAL A 24 -16.04 3.70 3.90
N PRO A 25 -16.37 5.00 3.76
CA PRO A 25 -17.63 5.43 3.16
C PRO A 25 -17.76 4.97 1.71
N LYS A 26 -18.92 4.40 1.34
CA LYS A 26 -19.18 3.95 -0.04
C LYS A 26 -19.14 5.07 -1.09
N SER A 27 -19.27 6.33 -0.67
CA SER A 27 -19.14 7.50 -1.53
C SER A 27 -17.70 7.75 -1.98
N TYR A 28 -16.70 7.15 -1.32
CA TYR A 28 -15.31 7.31 -1.71
C TYR A 28 -15.04 6.49 -2.98
N GLY A 29 -14.45 7.12 -4.00
CA GLY A 29 -14.21 6.49 -5.30
C GLY A 29 -13.26 5.27 -5.28
N TRP A 30 -12.56 5.04 -4.18
CA TRP A 30 -11.69 3.87 -3.97
C TRP A 30 -12.31 2.81 -3.06
N ALA A 31 -13.52 3.03 -2.53
CA ALA A 31 -14.11 2.14 -1.53
C ALA A 31 -14.31 0.72 -2.05
N SER A 32 -14.67 0.55 -3.32
CA SER A 32 -15.06 -0.75 -3.90
C SER A 32 -14.15 -1.26 -5.03
N ALA A 33 -13.24 -0.44 -5.55
CA ALA A 33 -12.34 -0.81 -6.64
C ALA A 33 -11.03 -0.01 -6.56
N PRO A 34 -9.92 -0.52 -7.14
CA PRO A 34 -8.73 0.29 -7.35
C PRO A 34 -9.08 1.53 -8.18
N ARG A 35 -8.32 2.61 -8.00
CA ARG A 35 -8.49 3.85 -8.77
C ARG A 35 -7.17 4.49 -9.12
N ILE A 36 -7.18 5.26 -10.19
CA ILE A 36 -6.14 6.24 -10.49
C ILE A 36 -6.58 7.58 -9.91
N GLY A 37 -5.71 8.22 -9.13
CA GLY A 37 -5.88 9.61 -8.69
C GLY A 37 -5.21 10.54 -9.69
N MET A 38 -4.07 11.12 -9.28
CA MET A 38 -3.23 11.97 -10.12
C MET A 38 -2.51 11.17 -11.24
N GLY A 39 -2.34 9.87 -11.08
CA GLY A 39 -1.72 8.99 -12.07
C GLY A 39 -0.30 9.42 -12.42
N ASN A 40 -0.03 9.60 -13.71
CA ASN A 40 1.30 9.99 -14.22
C ASN A 40 1.50 11.51 -14.31
N ASN A 41 0.63 12.30 -13.69
CA ASN A 41 0.72 13.76 -13.67
C ASN A 41 0.86 14.27 -12.23
N PRO A 42 2.10 14.46 -11.74
CA PRO A 42 2.34 14.96 -10.38
C PRO A 42 1.90 16.42 -10.15
N GLN A 43 1.44 17.14 -11.17
CA GLN A 43 0.99 18.54 -11.09
C GLN A 43 2.02 19.47 -10.42
N GLY A 44 3.31 19.25 -10.72
CA GLY A 44 4.41 20.05 -10.19
C GLY A 44 4.99 19.56 -8.85
N SER A 45 4.37 18.56 -8.21
CA SER A 45 4.89 17.90 -7.01
C SER A 45 6.28 17.31 -7.25
N LYS A 46 7.24 17.63 -6.38
CA LYS A 46 8.64 17.23 -6.55
C LYS A 46 9.04 16.08 -5.63
N ALA A 47 8.11 15.57 -4.83
CA ALA A 47 8.36 14.44 -3.96
C ALA A 47 7.25 13.39 -4.06
N MET A 48 7.56 12.17 -3.68
CA MET A 48 6.58 11.10 -3.52
C MET A 48 6.89 10.22 -2.32
N VAL A 49 5.88 9.52 -1.82
CA VAL A 49 6.04 8.44 -0.83
C VAL A 49 5.11 7.28 -1.15
N ALA A 50 5.65 6.06 -1.13
CA ALA A 50 4.88 4.83 -1.17
C ALA A 50 4.19 4.62 0.17
N TRP A 51 2.92 4.25 0.12
CA TRP A 51 2.15 3.89 1.29
C TRP A 51 1.33 2.64 1.05
N GLY A 52 0.86 2.04 2.13
CA GLY A 52 -0.15 1.00 2.09
C GLY A 52 -1.15 1.14 3.23
N GLN A 53 -2.18 0.32 3.14
CA GLN A 53 -3.32 0.36 4.05
C GLN A 53 -3.73 -1.06 4.38
N LEU A 54 -3.74 -1.37 5.67
CA LEU A 54 -4.22 -2.63 6.22
C LEU A 54 -5.52 -2.38 6.98
N TYR A 55 -6.58 -3.07 6.57
CA TYR A 55 -7.92 -2.99 7.14
C TYR A 55 -8.39 -4.37 7.61
N GLU A 56 -9.35 -4.39 8.54
CA GLU A 56 -10.27 -5.52 8.63
C GLU A 56 -11.29 -5.45 7.49
N ALA A 57 -11.78 -6.60 7.06
CA ALA A 57 -12.90 -6.66 6.13
C ALA A 57 -14.15 -6.03 6.76
N ALA A 58 -15.03 -5.47 5.93
CA ALA A 58 -16.25 -4.81 6.38
C ALA A 58 -17.20 -5.75 7.15
N GLU A 59 -17.09 -7.06 6.92
CA GLU A 59 -17.82 -8.09 7.67
C GLU A 59 -17.20 -8.38 9.06
N GLY A 60 -16.09 -7.73 9.39
CA GLY A 60 -15.30 -7.95 10.59
C GLY A 60 -14.23 -9.03 10.42
N ASN A 61 -13.47 -9.24 11.49
CA ASN A 61 -12.36 -10.18 11.55
C ASN A 61 -12.44 -11.00 12.85
N PRO A 62 -12.79 -12.29 12.77
CA PRO A 62 -12.99 -13.13 13.96
C PRO A 62 -11.69 -13.65 14.59
N ALA A 63 -10.54 -13.50 13.92
CA ALA A 63 -9.26 -13.99 14.45
C ALA A 63 -8.74 -13.07 15.57
N ALA A 64 -8.45 -13.65 16.74
CA ALA A 64 -7.92 -12.95 17.91
C ALA A 64 -6.38 -13.03 18.00
N ASN A 65 -5.78 -14.13 17.52
CA ASN A 65 -4.35 -14.45 17.62
C ASN A 65 -3.63 -14.36 16.27
N THR A 66 -4.12 -13.51 15.36
CA THR A 66 -3.52 -13.29 14.04
C THR A 66 -3.10 -11.84 13.83
N ARG A 67 -1.94 -11.64 13.22
CA ARG A 67 -1.42 -10.34 12.74
C ARG A 67 -1.03 -10.45 11.27
N VAL A 68 -0.78 -9.31 10.65
CA VAL A 68 -0.23 -9.25 9.29
C VAL A 68 1.24 -8.88 9.36
N GLN A 69 2.10 -9.79 8.90
CA GLN A 69 3.52 -9.54 8.70
C GLN A 69 3.72 -8.86 7.33
N ILE A 70 4.45 -7.76 7.28
CA ILE A 70 4.63 -6.85 6.14
C ILE A 70 6.12 -6.58 5.95
N LYS A 71 6.61 -6.71 4.72
CA LYS A 71 8.00 -6.42 4.40
C LYS A 71 8.23 -5.94 2.98
N ASP A 72 9.43 -5.40 2.76
CA ASP A 72 10.01 -5.11 1.45
C ASP A 72 9.12 -4.18 0.62
N ILE A 73 8.76 -3.03 1.19
CA ILE A 73 8.06 -1.97 0.47
C ILE A 73 9.02 -1.31 -0.52
N LYS A 74 8.56 -1.12 -1.77
CA LYS A 74 9.33 -0.47 -2.84
C LYS A 74 8.46 0.46 -3.65
N ALA A 75 9.07 1.52 -4.19
CA ALA A 75 8.50 2.37 -5.24
C ALA A 75 9.45 2.47 -6.43
N TYR A 76 8.87 2.43 -7.63
CA TYR A 76 9.55 2.60 -8.89
C TYR A 76 8.84 3.64 -9.74
N MET A 77 9.62 4.36 -10.53
CA MET A 77 9.13 5.28 -11.57
C MET A 77 9.65 4.83 -12.93
N LEU A 78 8.75 4.68 -13.90
CA LEU A 78 9.11 4.59 -15.30
C LEU A 78 9.37 6.00 -15.82
N SER A 79 10.58 6.25 -16.32
CA SER A 79 10.99 7.55 -16.86
C SER A 79 10.50 7.75 -18.30
N LYS A 80 10.05 8.96 -18.62
CA LYS A 80 9.74 9.40 -20.00
C LYS A 80 11.02 9.62 -20.80
N ILE A 81 12.09 10.06 -20.16
CA ILE A 81 13.35 10.43 -20.79
C ILE A 81 14.10 9.20 -21.30
N ASP A 82 14.25 8.16 -20.48
CA ASP A 82 15.06 6.99 -20.83
C ASP A 82 14.27 5.69 -21.00
N SER A 83 12.95 5.72 -20.76
CA SER A 83 12.06 4.56 -20.83
C SER A 83 12.43 3.40 -19.89
N LYS A 84 13.20 3.68 -18.82
CA LYS A 84 13.61 2.68 -17.82
C LYS A 84 12.91 2.89 -16.49
N TRP A 85 12.81 1.80 -15.74
CA TRP A 85 12.37 1.80 -14.35
C TRP A 85 13.51 2.22 -13.43
N HIS A 86 13.26 3.25 -12.63
CA HIS A 86 14.15 3.74 -11.58
C HIS A 86 13.57 3.39 -10.22
N LEU A 87 14.39 2.76 -9.36
CA LEU A 87 14.01 2.52 -7.96
C LEU A 87 14.06 3.86 -7.21
N LEU A 88 12.93 4.26 -6.63
CA LEU A 88 12.81 5.49 -5.86
C LEU A 88 12.93 5.24 -4.35
N GLN A 89 12.26 4.19 -3.85
CA GLN A 89 12.26 3.84 -2.42
C GLN A 89 12.38 2.33 -2.26
N SER A 90 13.05 1.91 -1.19
CA SER A 90 13.12 0.50 -0.77
C SER A 90 13.41 0.41 0.72
N SER A 91 12.59 -0.34 1.46
CA SER A 91 12.87 -0.70 2.85
C SER A 91 12.29 -2.06 3.22
N THR A 92 13.00 -2.81 4.06
CA THR A 92 12.48 -4.09 4.58
C THR A 92 11.35 -3.86 5.57
N ALA A 93 11.54 -2.95 6.53
CA ALA A 93 10.49 -2.51 7.45
C ALA A 93 9.58 -1.46 6.79
N VAL A 94 8.41 -1.27 7.38
CA VAL A 94 7.54 -0.10 7.16
C VAL A 94 7.42 0.68 8.46
N ASP A 95 7.09 1.96 8.39
CA ASP A 95 6.60 2.73 9.54
C ASP A 95 5.13 3.05 9.33
N GLY A 96 4.41 3.49 10.35
CA GLY A 96 2.99 3.80 10.21
C GLY A 96 2.28 4.15 11.49
N ALA A 97 1.00 4.50 11.34
CA ALA A 97 0.09 4.78 12.45
C ALA A 97 -1.29 4.18 12.21
N ALA A 98 -2.06 4.06 13.28
CA ALA A 98 -3.44 3.60 13.23
C ALA A 98 -4.35 4.81 12.99
N TYR A 99 -4.87 4.96 11.78
CA TYR A 99 -5.76 6.06 11.39
C TYR A 99 -7.22 5.64 11.51
N ARG A 100 -8.11 6.58 11.85
CA ARG A 100 -9.56 6.36 11.70
C ARG A 100 -9.83 5.87 10.27
N GLU A 101 -10.66 4.84 10.13
CA GLU A 101 -10.86 4.10 8.87
C GLU A 101 -11.33 4.93 7.67
N ASP A 102 -11.85 6.13 7.86
CA ASP A 102 -12.23 7.04 6.78
C ASP A 102 -11.26 8.21 6.57
N PHE A 103 -10.14 8.21 7.31
CA PHE A 103 -9.11 9.26 7.38
C PHE A 103 -9.64 10.66 7.74
N ALA A 104 -10.85 10.79 8.29
CA ALA A 104 -11.36 12.13 8.56
C ALA A 104 -10.56 12.82 9.66
N ASN A 105 -10.33 14.13 9.45
CA ASN A 105 -9.64 15.02 10.38
C ASN A 105 -8.25 14.54 10.82
N ASP A 106 -7.58 13.69 10.03
CA ASP A 106 -6.27 13.10 10.37
C ASP A 106 -6.24 12.30 11.67
N THR A 107 -7.40 11.90 12.20
CA THR A 107 -7.45 11.30 13.53
C THR A 107 -6.70 9.98 13.54
N ASN A 108 -5.62 9.92 14.33
CA ASN A 108 -4.75 8.75 14.41
C ASN A 108 -4.19 8.52 15.82
N LYS A 109 -3.65 7.33 16.03
CA LYS A 109 -2.96 6.89 17.25
C LYS A 109 -1.80 5.96 16.88
N SER A 110 -0.94 5.64 17.85
CA SER A 110 0.10 4.62 17.66
C SER A 110 -0.50 3.29 17.19
N ALA A 111 0.11 2.70 16.17
CA ALA A 111 -0.31 1.40 15.66
C ALA A 111 0.17 0.25 16.55
N ASP A 112 -0.62 -0.84 16.60
CA ASP A 112 -0.20 -2.11 17.18
C ASP A 112 0.80 -2.78 16.23
N MET A 113 2.07 -2.37 16.32
CA MET A 113 3.18 -2.86 15.51
C MET A 113 4.20 -3.62 16.37
N ARG A 114 4.88 -4.60 15.76
CA ARG A 114 6.02 -5.33 16.34
C ARG A 114 7.07 -5.54 15.28
N TYR A 115 8.33 -5.29 15.62
CA TYR A 115 9.45 -5.72 14.80
C TYR A 115 9.65 -7.22 14.92
N GLU A 116 9.79 -7.89 13.77
CA GLU A 116 10.13 -9.30 13.69
C GLU A 116 11.65 -9.47 13.50
N GLN A 117 12.16 -10.67 13.81
CA GLN A 117 13.60 -10.96 13.73
C GLN A 117 14.19 -10.80 12.33
N ASP A 118 13.37 -10.95 11.28
CA ASP A 118 13.79 -10.79 9.88
C ASP A 118 13.78 -9.33 9.40
N GLY A 119 13.55 -8.36 10.32
CA GLY A 119 13.50 -6.93 10.02
C GLY A 119 12.17 -6.45 9.46
N SER A 120 11.20 -7.34 9.27
CA SER A 120 9.83 -6.96 8.89
C SER A 120 9.04 -6.40 10.08
N ILE A 121 7.86 -5.85 9.79
CA ILE A 121 6.88 -5.45 10.81
C ILE A 121 5.69 -6.41 10.77
N SER A 122 5.19 -6.81 11.92
CA SER A 122 3.84 -7.34 12.05
C SER A 122 2.91 -6.31 12.68
N ALA A 123 1.70 -6.16 12.14
CA ALA A 123 0.70 -5.22 12.64
C ALA A 123 -0.71 -5.83 12.73
N LYS A 124 -1.55 -5.25 13.60
CA LYS A 124 -3.01 -5.47 13.60
C LYS A 124 -3.74 -4.20 13.14
N ALA A 125 -4.91 -4.40 12.52
CA ALA A 125 -5.88 -3.35 12.22
C ALA A 125 -7.24 -3.75 12.79
N GLY A 126 -8.16 -2.80 12.92
CA GLY A 126 -9.50 -3.03 13.47
C GLY A 126 -9.93 -2.01 14.52
N ASN A 127 -11.06 -2.27 15.16
CA ASN A 127 -11.63 -1.41 16.21
C ASN A 127 -11.83 0.06 15.77
N GLY A 128 -12.23 0.28 14.52
CA GLY A 128 -12.43 1.63 13.97
C GLY A 128 -11.18 2.30 13.40
N TYR A 129 -10.05 1.57 13.35
CA TYR A 129 -8.77 2.07 12.85
C TYR A 129 -8.14 1.12 11.83
N ASN A 130 -7.63 1.70 10.74
CA ASN A 130 -6.76 1.01 9.79
C ASN A 130 -5.29 1.23 10.15
N PHE A 131 -4.41 0.33 9.74
CA PHE A 131 -2.97 0.58 9.79
C PHE A 131 -2.53 1.17 8.45
N HIS A 132 -2.28 2.48 8.45
CA HIS A 132 -1.70 3.18 7.31
C HIS A 132 -0.19 3.24 7.49
N PHE A 133 0.54 2.71 6.51
CA PHE A 133 1.98 2.55 6.59
C PHE A 133 2.68 3.14 5.39
N TRP A 134 3.95 3.49 5.55
CA TRP A 134 4.80 4.08 4.53
C TRP A 134 6.22 3.54 4.60
N CYS A 135 6.97 3.79 3.53
CA CYS A 135 8.38 3.41 3.46
C CYS A 135 9.20 4.17 4.51
N THR A 136 10.06 3.45 5.25
CA THR A 136 10.84 4.04 6.35
C THR A 136 11.88 5.05 5.88
N THR A 137 12.22 5.05 4.59
CA THR A 137 13.10 6.06 3.99
C THR A 137 12.44 7.45 3.92
N GLY A 138 11.14 7.56 4.24
CA GLY A 138 10.38 8.80 4.09
C GLY A 138 10.22 9.19 2.62
N ARG A 139 9.78 10.43 2.38
CA ARG A 139 9.58 10.97 1.02
C ARG A 139 10.88 11.00 0.23
N VAL A 140 10.77 10.85 -1.09
CA VAL A 140 11.90 10.96 -2.01
C VAL A 140 11.59 11.91 -3.16
N THR A 141 12.63 12.50 -3.75
CA THR A 141 12.49 13.45 -4.84
C THR A 141 12.15 12.76 -6.16
N ILE A 142 11.31 13.40 -6.96
CA ILE A 142 11.01 13.03 -8.35
C ILE A 142 11.14 14.24 -9.26
N ASN A 143 11.39 14.00 -10.55
CA ASN A 143 11.17 15.02 -11.57
C ASN A 143 9.70 14.95 -12.04
N PRO A 144 8.86 15.96 -11.75
CA PRO A 144 7.43 15.90 -12.10
C PRO A 144 7.18 15.77 -13.61
N TYR A 145 8.13 16.21 -14.44
CA TYR A 145 8.00 16.16 -15.90
C TYR A 145 8.43 14.83 -16.51
N ASP A 146 9.04 13.94 -15.74
CA ASP A 146 9.62 12.67 -16.23
C ASP A 146 8.78 11.43 -15.90
N VAL A 147 7.65 11.57 -15.21
CA VAL A 147 6.84 10.41 -14.82
C VAL A 147 6.08 9.84 -16.02
N ALA A 148 6.47 8.65 -16.49
CA ALA A 148 5.70 7.85 -17.46
C ALA A 148 4.83 6.78 -16.79
N GLY A 149 5.20 6.36 -15.57
CA GLY A 149 4.52 5.32 -14.82
C GLY A 149 5.00 5.29 -13.37
N MET A 150 4.12 4.93 -12.45
CA MET A 150 4.45 4.67 -11.06
C MET A 150 4.07 3.22 -10.74
N PHE A 151 4.88 2.61 -9.87
CA PHE A 151 4.64 1.28 -9.35
C PHE A 151 5.07 1.22 -7.90
N THR A 152 4.19 0.77 -7.02
CA THR A 152 4.51 0.52 -5.61
C THR A 152 4.12 -0.90 -5.24
N THR A 153 4.96 -1.56 -4.45
CA THR A 153 4.73 -2.95 -4.04
C THR A 153 5.14 -3.15 -2.59
N VAL A 154 4.49 -4.08 -1.92
CA VAL A 154 4.90 -4.63 -0.62
C VAL A 154 4.56 -6.11 -0.56
N GLN A 155 5.22 -6.87 0.30
CA GLN A 155 4.85 -8.25 0.59
C GLN A 155 4.15 -8.34 1.95
N ALA A 156 3.09 -9.16 2.04
CA ALA A 156 2.49 -9.46 3.32
C ALA A 156 2.00 -10.91 3.42
N ARG A 157 1.88 -11.39 4.67
CA ARG A 157 1.26 -12.67 5.04
C ARG A 157 0.63 -12.62 6.44
N LEU A 158 -0.19 -13.61 6.77
CA LEU A 158 -0.71 -13.81 8.12
C LEU A 158 0.34 -14.49 9.01
N GLY A 159 0.63 -13.85 10.14
CA GLY A 159 1.48 -14.36 11.22
C GLY A 159 0.67 -14.68 12.47
N ILE A 160 1.23 -15.52 13.34
CA ILE A 160 0.68 -15.77 14.68
C ILE A 160 1.08 -14.60 15.59
N ASP A 161 0.13 -14.08 16.36
CA ASP A 161 0.37 -12.99 17.30
C ASP A 161 1.17 -13.48 18.52
N ASN A 162 0.58 -14.40 19.28
CA ASN A 162 1.18 -15.08 20.41
C ASN A 162 1.45 -16.53 20.06
N THR A 163 2.73 -16.93 20.07
CA THR A 163 3.18 -18.29 19.73
C THR A 163 2.67 -19.37 20.69
N GLY A 164 2.26 -19.01 21.90
CA GLY A 164 1.59 -19.91 22.84
C GLY A 164 0.06 -19.98 22.70
N GLY A 165 -0.53 -19.16 21.81
CA GLY A 165 -1.98 -19.11 21.57
C GLY A 165 -2.44 -20.07 20.47
N GLN A 166 -3.77 -20.17 20.30
CA GLN A 166 -4.37 -20.95 19.20
C GLN A 166 -4.03 -20.33 17.84
N ASP A 167 -3.66 -21.15 16.85
CA ASP A 167 -3.54 -20.69 15.46
C ASP A 167 -4.94 -20.51 14.86
N ASP A 168 -5.38 -19.26 14.70
CA ASP A 168 -6.66 -18.88 14.12
C ASP A 168 -6.54 -18.18 12.76
N ARG A 169 -5.37 -18.27 12.11
CA ARG A 169 -5.09 -17.56 10.85
C ARG A 169 -6.04 -17.91 9.71
N SER A 170 -6.67 -19.08 9.72
CA SER A 170 -7.69 -19.44 8.70
C SER A 170 -9.00 -18.67 8.86
N GLN A 171 -9.22 -18.04 10.01
CA GLN A 171 -10.40 -17.23 10.29
C GLN A 171 -10.16 -15.74 10.01
N ALA A 172 -8.89 -15.33 9.87
CA ALA A 172 -8.53 -13.92 9.75
C ALA A 172 -9.04 -13.30 8.45
N ARG A 173 -9.57 -12.08 8.56
CA ARG A 173 -10.15 -11.30 7.44
C ARG A 173 -9.49 -9.93 7.35
N TYR A 174 -8.19 -9.93 7.06
CA TYR A 174 -7.43 -8.71 6.80
C TYR A 174 -7.35 -8.43 5.31
N LEU A 175 -7.55 -7.17 4.92
CA LEU A 175 -7.40 -6.65 3.56
C LEU A 175 -6.21 -5.71 3.52
N LEU A 176 -5.35 -5.84 2.51
CA LEU A 176 -4.25 -4.92 2.28
C LEU A 176 -4.31 -4.34 0.87
N SER A 177 -4.00 -3.06 0.75
CA SER A 177 -3.79 -2.36 -0.52
C SER A 177 -2.51 -1.51 -0.48
N MET A 178 -1.98 -1.22 -1.65
CA MET A 178 -0.84 -0.32 -1.86
C MET A 178 -1.28 0.94 -2.59
N GLY A 179 -0.53 2.01 -2.39
CA GLY A 179 -0.68 3.27 -3.09
C GLY A 179 0.56 4.14 -2.94
N GLY A 180 0.40 5.41 -3.27
CA GLY A 180 1.43 6.42 -3.04
C GLY A 180 0.83 7.80 -3.20
N ASP A 181 1.51 8.79 -2.64
CA ASP A 181 1.12 10.19 -2.76
C ASP A 181 2.23 11.00 -3.42
N TYR A 182 1.81 11.99 -4.20
CA TYR A 182 2.67 13.10 -4.57
C TYR A 182 2.62 14.21 -3.53
N TRP A 183 3.78 14.79 -3.26
CA TRP A 183 3.98 15.86 -2.30
C TRP A 183 4.72 17.03 -2.97
N PRO A 184 4.43 18.29 -2.58
CA PRO A 184 5.12 19.45 -3.14
C PRO A 184 6.64 19.35 -3.02
N ASP A 185 7.12 18.95 -1.84
CA ASP A 185 8.52 18.70 -1.53
C ASP A 185 8.71 17.71 -0.36
N LEU A 186 9.98 17.48 0.01
CA LEU A 186 10.36 16.54 1.08
C LEU A 186 9.93 16.99 2.48
N THR A 187 9.69 18.28 2.69
CA THR A 187 9.48 18.90 4.01
C THR A 187 8.07 19.39 4.26
N SER A 188 7.20 19.32 3.24
CA SER A 188 5.82 19.82 3.31
C SER A 188 5.04 19.20 4.47
N GLU A 189 4.40 20.03 5.29
CA GLU A 189 3.56 19.53 6.39
C GLU A 189 2.16 19.15 5.89
N TRP A 190 1.55 18.19 6.58
CA TRP A 190 0.17 17.81 6.33
C TRP A 190 -0.76 18.97 6.75
N GLY A 191 -1.50 19.53 5.80
CA GLY A 191 -2.27 20.79 5.98
C GLY A 191 -2.29 21.65 4.72
N GLN A 192 -1.33 21.46 3.81
CA GLN A 192 -1.36 21.98 2.44
C GLN A 192 -2.15 21.05 1.51
N ARG A 193 -3.32 20.56 1.96
CA ARG A 193 -4.08 19.48 1.30
C ARG A 193 -4.37 19.73 -0.18
N ASP A 194 -4.47 20.99 -0.59
CA ASP A 194 -4.77 21.35 -1.99
C ASP A 194 -3.63 21.00 -2.96
N THR A 195 -2.46 20.59 -2.48
CA THR A 195 -1.28 20.25 -3.30
C THR A 195 -0.77 18.81 -3.09
N ILE A 196 -1.36 18.05 -2.16
CA ILE A 196 -1.04 16.64 -1.92
C ILE A 196 -2.13 15.81 -2.58
N GLY A 197 -1.76 14.84 -3.41
CA GLY A 197 -2.74 13.98 -4.06
C GLY A 197 -2.26 12.56 -4.24
N ASP A 198 -3.20 11.63 -4.13
CA ASP A 198 -2.92 10.22 -4.34
C ASP A 198 -2.52 9.98 -5.79
N ILE A 199 -1.45 9.21 -5.97
CA ILE A 199 -1.01 8.73 -7.29
C ILE A 199 -2.10 7.79 -7.82
N ALA A 200 -2.38 6.75 -7.05
CA ALA A 200 -3.40 5.75 -7.29
C ALA A 200 -3.53 4.86 -6.05
N ILE A 201 -4.61 4.08 -6.00
CA ILE A 201 -4.89 3.11 -4.95
C ILE A 201 -5.14 1.75 -5.62
N GLY A 202 -4.39 0.76 -5.17
CA GLY A 202 -4.51 -0.62 -5.63
C GLY A 202 -5.74 -1.33 -5.08
N LYS A 203 -5.95 -2.55 -5.57
CA LYS A 203 -7.00 -3.46 -5.12
C LYS A 203 -6.74 -3.89 -3.68
N PHE A 204 -7.76 -3.80 -2.83
CA PHE A 204 -7.75 -4.51 -1.56
C PHE A 204 -7.87 -6.01 -1.79
N LYS A 205 -6.89 -6.75 -1.29
CA LYS A 205 -6.83 -8.22 -1.34
C LYS A 205 -6.75 -8.79 0.06
N TYR A 206 -7.31 -9.98 0.26
CA TYR A 206 -7.19 -10.67 1.55
C TYR A 206 -5.75 -11.08 1.81
N VAL A 207 -5.20 -10.81 2.98
CA VAL A 207 -3.91 -11.37 3.37
C VAL A 207 -4.07 -12.87 3.64
N THR A 208 -3.16 -13.69 3.12
CA THR A 208 -3.18 -15.16 3.29
C THR A 208 -1.99 -15.63 4.13
N LYS A 209 -1.94 -16.92 4.47
CA LYS A 209 -0.83 -17.50 5.25
C LYS A 209 0.52 -17.43 4.51
N GLU A 210 0.49 -17.39 3.18
CA GLU A 210 1.67 -17.32 2.33
C GLU A 210 2.03 -15.88 1.99
N TRP A 211 3.34 -15.63 1.81
CA TRP A 211 3.81 -14.35 1.30
C TRP A 211 3.25 -14.09 -0.09
N LYS A 212 2.61 -12.94 -0.26
CA LYS A 212 2.22 -12.45 -1.58
C LYS A 212 2.45 -10.95 -1.71
N ALA A 213 2.64 -10.52 -2.95
CA ALA A 213 2.75 -9.11 -3.28
C ALA A 213 1.38 -8.42 -3.34
N PHE A 214 1.37 -7.15 -2.95
CA PHE A 214 0.27 -6.21 -3.09
C PHE A 214 0.80 -5.00 -3.84
N ASN A 215 0.08 -4.58 -4.87
CA ASN A 215 0.61 -3.64 -5.85
C ASN A 215 -0.34 -2.48 -6.10
N MET A 216 0.24 -1.36 -6.52
CA MET A 216 -0.43 -0.32 -7.28
C MET A 216 0.43 -0.01 -8.50
N SER A 217 -0.22 0.22 -9.65
CA SER A 217 0.44 0.77 -10.82
C SER A 217 -0.47 1.76 -11.54
N THR A 218 0.12 2.76 -12.16
CA THR A 218 -0.59 3.73 -13.02
C THR A 218 -0.60 3.33 -14.50
N LEU A 219 0.07 2.24 -14.87
CA LEU A 219 0.18 1.77 -16.25
C LEU A 219 -1.00 0.87 -16.63
N SER A 220 -1.35 0.89 -17.92
CA SER A 220 -2.33 -0.05 -18.47
C SER A 220 -1.78 -1.48 -18.49
N PRO A 221 -2.64 -2.51 -18.58
CA PRO A 221 -2.19 -3.89 -18.73
C PRO A 221 -1.25 -4.10 -19.92
N GLU A 222 -1.48 -3.41 -21.02
CA GLU A 222 -0.66 -3.48 -22.24
C GLU A 222 0.72 -2.89 -21.99
N GLN A 223 0.80 -1.73 -21.34
CA GLN A 223 2.06 -1.09 -20.98
C GLN A 223 2.89 -1.95 -20.01
N ILE A 224 2.25 -2.55 -19.00
CA ILE A 224 2.94 -3.44 -18.06
C ILE A 224 3.49 -4.69 -18.78
N ARG A 225 2.75 -5.26 -19.75
CA ARG A 225 3.26 -6.41 -20.51
C ARG A 225 4.44 -6.04 -21.41
N GLN A 226 4.46 -4.83 -21.94
CA GLN A 226 5.54 -4.34 -22.82
C GLN A 226 6.80 -3.97 -22.05
N ASN A 227 6.65 -3.33 -20.88
CA ASN A 227 7.76 -2.89 -20.05
C ASN A 227 7.44 -3.13 -18.56
N PRO A 228 7.53 -4.37 -18.08
CA PRO A 228 7.15 -4.71 -16.72
C PRO A 228 8.09 -4.05 -15.70
N PRO A 229 7.58 -3.59 -14.54
CA PRO A 229 8.44 -3.12 -13.47
C PRO A 229 9.29 -4.28 -12.92
N PRO A 230 10.38 -3.98 -12.20
CA PRO A 230 11.15 -5.00 -11.49
C PRO A 230 10.27 -5.78 -10.50
N ILE A 231 10.26 -7.12 -10.60
CA ILE A 231 9.39 -8.04 -9.83
C ILE A 231 10.12 -8.87 -8.76
N ASN A 232 11.37 -8.53 -8.46
CA ASN A 232 12.25 -9.31 -7.58
C ASN A 232 12.33 -8.75 -6.15
#